data_AF-A0AAD3QYD9-F1
#
_entry.id   AF-A0AAD3QYD9-F1
#
_cell.length_a   1.000
_cell.length_b   1.000
_cell.length_c   1.000
_cell.angle_alpha   90.00
_cell.angle_beta   90.00
_cell.angle_gamma   90.00
#
_symmetry.space_group_name_H-M   'P 1'
#
loop_
_entity.id
_entity.type
_entity.pdbx_description
1 polymer ?
#
loop_
_entity_poly.entity_id
_entity_poly.type
_entity_poly.pdbx_seq_one_letter_code
_entity_poly.pdbx_strand_id
1 'polypeptide(L)'
;MPNLVAISSKINHELFITRKEPLANITTESPLRQLNNFPETRLLTFGTQHFCDILAVINTMSCAIDNNSKPKSMSRAKGWTTEVENLFRFQQAGYRDEMEYIQVKQGALIDKWPETGFVKKLQRRDNTFYYYSRKRECLDRDVRKVKVYAY
;
A
#
# COMPACT_ATOMS: atom_id res chain seq x y z
N MET A 1 8.64 16.34 -59.59
CA MET A 1 7.16 16.37 -59.53
C MET A 1 6.75 16.57 -58.07
N PRO A 2 6.60 17.82 -57.59
CA PRO A 2 6.14 18.07 -56.23
C PRO A 2 4.61 18.20 -56.23
N ASN A 3 3.91 17.38 -55.44
CA ASN A 3 2.47 17.53 -55.27
C ASN A 3 2.08 17.54 -53.78
N LEU A 4 1.49 18.68 -53.42
CA LEU A 4 0.32 18.85 -52.55
C LEU A 4 0.51 18.68 -51.03
N VAL A 5 0.69 19.87 -50.43
CA VAL A 5 0.11 20.36 -49.18
C VAL A 5 -1.15 19.62 -48.73
N ALA A 6 -1.15 19.17 -47.47
CA ALA A 6 -2.36 19.00 -46.67
C ALA A 6 -2.18 19.75 -45.35
N ILE A 7 -2.92 20.85 -45.23
CA ILE A 7 -3.21 21.61 -44.00
C ILE A 7 -4.50 21.01 -43.40
N SER A 8 -4.68 21.20 -42.09
CA SER A 8 -5.88 20.92 -41.27
C SER A 8 -5.79 19.60 -40.49
N SER A 9 -6.09 19.50 -39.20
CA SER A 9 -6.95 20.31 -38.33
C SER A 9 -6.56 20.09 -36.86
N LYS A 10 -6.49 21.18 -36.08
CA LYS A 10 -6.58 21.14 -34.62
C LYS A 10 -7.94 20.55 -34.22
N ILE A 11 -7.97 19.58 -33.31
CA ILE A 11 -9.13 19.34 -32.47
C ILE A 11 -8.62 19.13 -31.04
N ASN A 12 -8.85 20.17 -30.23
CA ASN A 12 -8.77 20.13 -28.79
C ASN A 12 -9.90 19.23 -28.28
N HIS A 13 -9.58 18.25 -27.45
CA HIS A 13 -10.55 17.68 -26.52
C HIS A 13 -10.17 18.11 -25.11
N GLU A 14 -10.47 19.37 -24.80
CA GLU A 14 -10.81 19.76 -23.45
C GLU A 14 -12.14 19.08 -23.10
N LEU A 15 -12.09 18.12 -22.17
CA LEU A 15 -13.28 17.67 -21.47
C LEU A 15 -13.28 18.35 -20.10
N PHE A 16 -14.08 19.41 -20.07
CA PHE A 16 -14.74 19.98 -18.90
C PHE A 16 -15.60 18.93 -18.16
N ILE A 17 -16.04 19.31 -16.95
CA ILE A 17 -17.11 18.70 -16.11
C ILE A 17 -16.54 17.69 -15.08
N THR A 18 -16.61 17.86 -13.75
CA THR A 18 -17.33 18.78 -12.85
C THR A 18 -16.69 18.72 -11.46
N ARG A 19 -16.65 19.87 -10.77
CA ARG A 19 -16.47 19.96 -9.31
C ARG A 19 -17.63 19.24 -8.60
N LYS A 20 -17.33 18.39 -7.62
CA LYS A 20 -18.23 18.11 -6.49
C LYS A 20 -17.42 18.11 -5.19
N GLU A 21 -17.71 19.11 -4.37
CA GLU A 21 -17.36 19.28 -2.96
C GLU A 21 -18.63 18.92 -2.12
N PRO A 22 -18.55 18.77 -0.77
CA PRO A 22 -19.00 17.58 -0.05
C PRO A 22 -20.13 17.88 0.97
N LEU A 23 -20.94 16.86 1.28
CA LEU A 23 -21.93 16.82 2.37
C LEU A 23 -22.14 15.31 2.71
N ALA A 24 -22.29 14.81 3.93
CA ALA A 24 -22.54 15.39 5.24
C ALA A 24 -22.11 14.41 6.35
N ASN A 25 -21.75 14.97 7.51
CA ASN A 25 -21.67 14.30 8.81
C ASN A 25 -23.02 13.71 9.19
N ILE A 26 -23.01 12.54 9.84
CA ILE A 26 -24.11 12.11 10.70
C ILE A 26 -23.51 11.72 12.06
N THR A 27 -23.48 12.72 12.93
CA THR A 27 -23.40 12.58 14.37
C THR A 27 -24.63 11.82 14.84
N THR A 28 -24.45 10.72 15.59
CA THR A 28 -25.52 10.20 16.45
C THR A 28 -24.95 10.04 17.84
N GLU A 29 -25.27 11.00 18.71
CA GLU A 29 -24.97 10.96 20.13
C GLU A 29 -26.07 10.22 20.92
N SER A 30 -25.62 9.48 21.95
CA SER A 30 -26.20 9.36 23.30
C SER A 30 -27.56 8.64 23.47
N PRO A 31 -27.93 8.09 24.67
CA PRO A 31 -27.44 8.42 26.02
C PRO A 31 -27.19 7.26 27.02
N LEU A 32 -26.21 7.51 27.90
CA LEU A 32 -26.02 7.17 29.31
C LEU A 32 -27.13 6.41 30.11
N ARG A 33 -26.68 5.37 30.85
CA ARG A 33 -26.62 5.22 32.34
C ARG A 33 -27.12 3.88 32.92
N GLN A 34 -26.15 3.23 33.59
CA GLN A 34 -26.16 2.52 34.89
C GLN A 34 -26.89 1.19 35.03
N LEU A 35 -26.14 0.19 35.50
CA LEU A 35 -26.48 -0.51 36.73
C LEU A 35 -25.19 -1.00 37.41
N ASN A 36 -24.94 -0.41 38.59
CA ASN A 36 -24.02 -0.91 39.60
C ASN A 36 -24.56 -2.23 40.19
N ASN A 37 -23.62 -3.02 40.72
CA ASN A 37 -23.75 -4.09 41.73
C ASN A 37 -23.24 -5.43 41.20
N PHE A 38 -22.01 -5.82 41.54
CA PHE A 38 -21.71 -7.17 42.01
C PHE A 38 -20.49 -7.10 42.95
N PRO A 39 -20.45 -7.94 44.00
CA PRO A 39 -19.83 -7.62 45.26
C PRO A 39 -18.35 -8.00 45.33
N GLU A 40 -17.70 -7.28 46.24
CA GLU A 40 -16.37 -7.46 46.76
C GLU A 40 -16.19 -8.87 47.36
N THR A 41 -15.30 -9.66 46.78
CA THR A 41 -14.67 -10.80 47.45
C THR A 41 -13.17 -10.54 47.52
N ARG A 42 -12.73 -10.13 48.71
CA ARG A 42 -11.42 -10.51 49.25
C ARG A 42 -11.24 -12.00 49.01
N LEU A 43 -10.04 -12.42 48.57
CA LEU A 43 -9.14 -13.22 49.42
C LEU A 43 -7.85 -13.62 48.69
N LEU A 44 -6.75 -13.48 49.45
CA LEU A 44 -5.51 -14.25 49.44
C LEU A 44 -4.39 -13.86 48.46
N THR A 45 -3.47 -13.09 49.03
CA THR A 45 -2.03 -13.05 48.75
C THR A 45 -1.44 -14.45 48.54
N PHE A 46 -0.96 -14.74 47.34
CA PHE A 46 0.10 -15.71 47.09
C PHE A 46 0.93 -15.26 45.89
N GLY A 47 2.25 -15.25 46.07
CA GLY A 47 3.21 -15.39 44.97
C GLY A 47 3.48 -14.13 44.15
N THR A 48 4.27 -13.21 44.71
CA THR A 48 5.32 -12.56 43.91
C THR A 48 6.13 -13.66 43.18
N GLN A 49 6.55 -13.36 41.94
CA GLN A 49 7.46 -14.17 41.11
C GLN A 49 6.85 -15.19 40.14
N HIS A 50 5.94 -14.82 39.21
CA HIS A 50 5.82 -15.58 37.94
C HIS A 50 5.04 -14.93 36.78
N PHE A 51 4.76 -13.62 36.83
CA PHE A 51 3.96 -12.97 35.76
C PHE A 51 4.74 -11.97 34.88
N CYS A 52 6.06 -11.86 35.05
CA CYS A 52 6.88 -10.99 34.21
C CYS A 52 7.46 -11.68 32.96
N ASP A 53 7.35 -13.02 32.85
CA ASP A 53 8.07 -13.77 31.81
C ASP A 53 7.30 -13.97 30.49
N ILE A 54 5.99 -13.73 30.44
CA ILE A 54 5.20 -13.92 29.19
C ILE A 54 5.33 -12.73 28.22
N LEU A 55 5.79 -11.57 28.67
CA LEU A 55 6.06 -10.43 27.78
C LEU A 55 7.46 -10.48 27.13
N ALA A 56 8.33 -11.42 27.53
CA ALA A 56 9.69 -11.53 26.99
C ALA A 56 9.80 -12.41 25.72
N VAL A 57 8.79 -13.25 25.41
CA VAL A 57 8.88 -14.21 24.28
C VAL A 57 8.33 -13.63 22.96
N ILE A 58 7.54 -12.56 22.99
CA ILE A 58 7.04 -11.93 21.74
C ILE A 58 8.10 -10.99 21.13
N ASN A 59 9.19 -10.70 21.86
CA ASN A 59 10.24 -9.76 21.44
C ASN A 59 11.45 -10.45 20.76
N THR A 60 11.42 -11.77 20.60
CA THR A 60 12.52 -12.58 20.02
C THR A 60 12.29 -12.98 18.56
N MET A 61 11.57 -12.16 17.78
CA MET A 61 11.59 -12.20 16.31
C MET A 61 11.59 -10.81 15.68
N SER A 62 12.24 -9.83 16.33
CA SER A 62 12.79 -8.70 15.58
C SER A 62 14.18 -9.13 15.09
N CYS A 63 14.23 -10.09 14.16
CA CYS A 63 15.33 -10.01 13.20
C CYS A 63 15.11 -8.65 12.56
N ALA A 64 16.06 -7.74 12.77
CA ALA A 64 15.96 -6.40 12.26
C ALA A 64 15.84 -6.51 10.74
N ILE A 65 14.60 -6.54 10.26
CA ILE A 65 14.27 -5.95 8.98
C ILE A 65 14.45 -4.47 9.30
N ASP A 66 15.69 -4.02 9.17
CA ASP A 66 16.00 -2.66 8.81
C ASP A 66 15.28 -2.41 7.49
N ASN A 67 13.98 -2.17 7.59
CA ASN A 67 13.06 -1.80 6.52
C ASN A 67 13.50 -0.50 5.83
N ASN A 68 14.53 0.15 6.40
CA ASN A 68 15.19 1.34 5.93
C ASN A 68 16.62 1.08 5.42
N SER A 69 17.05 -0.18 5.28
CA SER A 69 18.33 -0.49 4.65
C SER A 69 18.29 0.03 3.22
N LYS A 70 19.31 0.82 2.87
CA LYS A 70 19.47 1.27 1.50
C LYS A 70 19.81 0.04 0.67
N PRO A 71 19.20 -0.15 -0.51
CA PRO A 71 19.48 -1.32 -1.34
C PRO A 71 20.97 -1.34 -1.67
N LYS A 72 21.61 -2.50 -1.50
CA LYS A 72 23.03 -2.73 -1.81
C LYS A 72 23.34 -2.53 -3.29
N SER A 73 22.41 -2.94 -4.15
CA SER A 73 22.55 -2.76 -5.60
C SER A 73 21.20 -2.62 -6.30
N MET A 74 21.24 -2.12 -7.53
CA MET A 74 20.07 -1.97 -8.40
C MET A 74 20.39 -2.53 -9.78
N SER A 75 19.57 -3.46 -10.24
CA SER A 75 19.63 -4.06 -11.56
C SER A 75 18.33 -3.80 -12.33
N ARG A 76 18.27 -4.18 -13.61
CA ARG A 76 17.04 -4.09 -14.41
C ARG A 76 16.50 -5.47 -14.70
N ALA A 77 15.18 -5.60 -14.72
CA ALA A 77 14.53 -6.84 -15.07
C ALA A 77 14.91 -7.23 -16.52
N LYS A 78 15.31 -8.50 -16.69
CA LYS A 78 15.65 -9.07 -18.00
C LYS A 78 14.44 -9.68 -18.70
N GLY A 79 13.47 -10.17 -17.93
CA GLY A 79 12.25 -10.81 -18.41
C GLY A 79 11.07 -10.50 -17.52
N TRP A 80 9.88 -10.80 -18.01
CA TRP A 80 8.65 -10.62 -17.24
C TRP A 80 8.46 -11.78 -16.26
N THR A 81 8.22 -11.43 -15.00
CA THR A 81 7.82 -12.36 -13.92
C THR A 81 6.71 -11.70 -13.11
N THR A 82 6.01 -12.49 -12.28
CA THR A 82 4.96 -11.99 -11.38
C THR A 82 5.51 -10.96 -10.38
N GLU A 83 6.74 -11.15 -9.91
CA GLU A 83 7.45 -10.19 -9.07
C GLU A 83 7.74 -8.88 -9.80
N VAL A 84 8.23 -8.97 -11.06
CA VAL A 84 8.51 -7.79 -11.89
C VAL A 84 7.23 -7.01 -12.21
N GLU A 85 6.09 -7.69 -12.40
CA GLU A 85 4.78 -7.05 -12.55
C GLU A 85 4.39 -6.25 -11.30
N ASN A 86 4.57 -6.84 -10.11
CA ASN A 86 4.29 -6.15 -8.85
C ASN A 86 5.25 -4.97 -8.63
N LEU A 87 6.56 -5.16 -8.88
CA LEU A 87 7.56 -4.09 -8.83
C LEU A 87 7.22 -2.95 -9.79
N PHE A 88 6.77 -3.27 -11.00
CA PHE A 88 6.29 -2.27 -11.96
C PHE A 88 5.16 -1.43 -11.36
N ARG A 89 4.16 -2.05 -10.72
CA ARG A 89 3.03 -1.35 -10.08
C ARG A 89 3.47 -0.48 -8.91
N PHE A 90 4.41 -0.94 -8.07
CA PHE A 90 4.98 -0.12 -7.00
C PHE A 90 5.72 1.09 -7.56
N GLN A 91 6.51 0.88 -8.61
CA GLN A 91 7.30 1.94 -9.25
C GLN A 91 6.45 2.96 -9.97
N GLN A 92 5.34 2.55 -10.61
CA GLN A 92 4.35 3.47 -11.17
C GLN A 92 3.72 4.37 -10.09
N ALA A 93 3.51 3.84 -8.88
CA ALA A 93 3.00 4.60 -7.74
C ALA A 93 4.06 5.46 -7.03
N GLY A 94 5.34 5.38 -7.43
CA GLY A 94 6.44 6.15 -6.83
C GLY A 94 7.11 5.48 -5.63
N TYR A 95 7.01 4.16 -5.53
CA TYR A 95 7.68 3.34 -4.51
C TYR A 95 8.67 2.37 -5.18
N ARG A 96 9.76 1.99 -4.50
CA ARG A 96 10.71 1.01 -5.04
C ARG A 96 10.14 -0.40 -5.01
N ASP A 97 9.51 -0.77 -3.90
CA ASP A 97 9.00 -2.09 -3.60
C ASP A 97 7.86 -2.05 -2.55
N GLU A 98 7.39 -3.24 -2.17
CA GLU A 98 6.38 -3.46 -1.14
C GLU A 98 6.83 -2.94 0.24
N MET A 99 8.09 -3.13 0.60
CA MET A 99 8.63 -2.71 1.89
C MET A 99 8.59 -1.20 2.06
N GLU A 100 9.01 -0.45 1.04
CA GLU A 100 8.93 1.02 1.06
C GLU A 100 7.47 1.50 1.16
N TYR A 101 6.54 0.85 0.45
CA TYR A 101 5.13 1.21 0.55
C TYR A 101 4.59 1.05 1.97
N ILE A 102 4.85 -0.10 2.60
CA ILE A 102 4.44 -0.41 3.97
C ILE A 102 5.08 0.61 4.93
N GLN A 103 6.35 0.96 4.73
CA GLN A 103 7.04 1.95 5.57
C GLN A 103 6.44 3.35 5.43
N VAL A 104 6.22 3.84 4.19
CA VAL A 104 5.68 5.19 3.95
C VAL A 104 4.24 5.33 4.44
N LYS A 105 3.45 4.25 4.36
CA LYS A 105 2.04 4.23 4.76
C LYS A 105 1.82 3.62 6.15
N GLN A 106 2.87 3.54 6.98
CA GLN A 106 2.82 3.07 8.37
C GLN A 106 2.09 1.73 8.57
N GLY A 107 2.38 0.74 7.72
CA GLY A 107 1.78 -0.60 7.83
C GLY A 107 0.48 -0.79 7.06
N ALA A 108 0.14 0.11 6.13
CA ALA A 108 -1.08 -0.04 5.34
C ALA A 108 -1.14 -1.39 4.61
N LEU A 109 -2.31 -2.04 4.69
CA LEU A 109 -2.57 -3.29 3.98
C LEU A 109 -2.56 -3.05 2.47
N ILE A 110 -1.86 -3.91 1.74
CA ILE A 110 -1.83 -3.88 0.28
C ILE A 110 -2.97 -4.77 -0.23
N ASP A 111 -3.93 -4.16 -0.92
CA ASP A 111 -4.97 -4.91 -1.62
C ASP A 111 -4.36 -5.67 -2.79
N LYS A 112 -4.38 -7.00 -2.73
CA LYS A 112 -3.95 -7.90 -3.81
C LYS A 112 -5.15 -8.67 -4.36
N TRP A 113 -5.10 -9.01 -5.65
CA TRP A 113 -6.10 -9.90 -6.25
C TRP A 113 -5.88 -11.33 -5.75
N PRO A 114 -6.92 -12.04 -5.26
CA PRO A 114 -6.75 -13.38 -4.68
C PRO A 114 -6.33 -14.45 -5.70
N GLU A 115 -6.70 -14.26 -6.98
CA GLU A 115 -6.41 -15.21 -8.06
C GLU A 115 -4.94 -15.14 -8.52
N THR A 116 -4.42 -13.93 -8.74
CA THR A 116 -3.10 -13.72 -9.36
C THR A 116 -2.04 -13.26 -8.37
N GLY A 117 -2.43 -12.76 -7.20
CA GLY A 117 -1.53 -12.12 -6.25
C GLY A 117 -1.03 -10.74 -6.70
N PHE A 118 -1.59 -10.17 -7.76
CA PHE A 118 -1.19 -8.84 -8.24
C PHE A 118 -1.79 -7.73 -7.41
N VAL A 119 -1.02 -6.65 -7.24
CA VAL A 119 -1.48 -5.46 -6.53
C VAL A 119 -2.69 -4.85 -7.24
N LYS A 120 -3.81 -4.71 -6.52
CA LYS A 120 -5.08 -4.19 -7.02
C LYS A 120 -5.16 -2.67 -6.93
N LYS A 121 -4.69 -2.11 -5.82
CA LYS A 121 -4.80 -0.69 -5.51
C LYS A 121 -3.58 -0.22 -4.73
N LEU A 122 -3.01 0.91 -5.12
CA LEU A 122 -1.96 1.60 -4.37
C LEU A 122 -2.33 3.06 -4.15
N GLN A 123 -2.02 3.56 -2.96
CA GLN A 123 -2.10 5.00 -2.70
C GLN A 123 -0.73 5.63 -2.95
N ARG A 124 -0.69 6.73 -3.70
CA ARG A 124 0.51 7.54 -3.89
C ARG A 124 0.86 8.34 -2.63
N ARG A 125 2.00 9.02 -2.67
CA ARG A 125 2.40 10.03 -1.68
C ARG A 125 1.45 11.22 -1.66
N ASP A 126 0.90 11.59 -2.81
CA ASP A 126 -0.07 12.67 -2.98
C ASP A 126 -1.51 12.27 -2.56
N ASN A 127 -1.67 11.14 -1.86
CA ASN A 127 -2.94 10.54 -1.44
C ASN A 127 -3.93 10.14 -2.54
N THR A 128 -3.61 10.36 -3.81
CA THR A 128 -4.33 9.83 -4.97
C THR A 128 -4.16 8.31 -5.09
N PHE A 129 -5.15 7.61 -5.63
CA PHE A 129 -5.12 6.16 -5.79
C PHE A 129 -4.89 5.73 -7.23
N TYR A 130 -4.02 4.73 -7.42
CA TYR A 130 -3.94 3.95 -8.64
C TYR A 130 -4.67 2.63 -8.47
N TYR A 131 -5.39 2.25 -9.52
CA TYR A 131 -6.09 0.99 -9.64
C TYR A 131 -5.47 0.21 -10.78
N TYR A 132 -5.22 -1.07 -10.55
CA TYR A 132 -4.60 -1.94 -11.54
C TYR A 132 -5.51 -3.13 -11.85
N SER A 133 -5.43 -3.59 -13.09
CA SER A 133 -6.20 -4.74 -13.56
C SER A 133 -5.75 -6.05 -12.90
N ARG A 134 -6.66 -7.03 -12.89
CA ARG A 134 -6.35 -8.42 -12.52
C ARG A 134 -5.35 -9.09 -13.44
N LYS A 135 -5.34 -8.66 -14.71
CA LYS A 135 -4.49 -9.20 -15.77
C LYS A 135 -3.13 -8.48 -15.78
N ARG A 136 -2.19 -9.07 -16.51
CA ARG A 136 -0.87 -8.50 -16.79
C ARG A 136 -1.00 -7.13 -17.48
N GLU A 137 -0.33 -6.12 -16.93
CA GLU A 137 -0.23 -4.78 -17.52
C GLU A 137 1.20 -4.45 -17.98
N CYS A 138 2.23 -5.11 -17.42
CA CYS A 138 3.61 -4.89 -17.83
C CYS A 138 3.89 -5.55 -19.18
N LEU A 139 3.97 -4.73 -20.23
CA LEU A 139 4.38 -5.14 -21.58
C LEU A 139 5.89 -5.39 -21.61
N ASP A 140 6.37 -6.23 -22.54
CA ASP A 140 7.79 -6.59 -22.63
C ASP A 140 8.71 -5.36 -22.88
N ARG A 141 8.18 -4.31 -23.52
CA ARG A 141 8.87 -3.02 -23.71
C ARG A 141 9.09 -2.27 -22.39
N ASP A 142 8.22 -2.48 -21.41
CA ASP A 142 8.24 -1.80 -20.12
C ASP A 142 8.99 -2.60 -19.06
N VAL A 143 9.15 -3.91 -19.24
CA VAL A 143 9.97 -4.79 -18.37
C VAL A 143 11.37 -4.22 -18.14
N ARG A 144 12.03 -3.77 -19.22
CA ARG A 144 13.40 -3.21 -19.13
C ARG A 144 13.47 -1.90 -18.34
N LYS A 145 12.35 -1.22 -18.10
CA LYS A 145 12.27 0.00 -17.28
C LYS A 145 12.19 -0.31 -15.79
N VAL A 146 11.73 -1.51 -15.43
CA VAL A 146 11.56 -1.93 -14.04
C VAL A 146 12.92 -2.11 -13.38
N LYS A 147 13.11 -1.42 -12.25
CA LYS A 147 14.30 -1.54 -11.40
C LYS A 147 14.09 -2.66 -10.40
N VAL A 148 15.08 -3.52 -10.25
CA VAL A 148 15.09 -4.58 -9.23
C VAL A 148 16.16 -4.24 -8.22
N TYR A 149 15.74 -4.06 -6.97
CA TYR A 149 16.62 -3.71 -5.86
C TYR A 149 17.01 -4.96 -5.09
N ALA A 150 18.29 -5.07 -4.73
CA ALA A 150 18.80 -6.12 -3.86
C ALA A 150 19.24 -5.51 -2.54
N TYR A 151 18.83 -6.10 -1.42
CA TYR A 151 19.06 -5.62 -0.06
C TYR A 151 20.06 -6.48 0.70
#